data_AF-A0AA43KYP9-F1
#
_entry.id   AF-A0AA43KYP9-F1
#
_cell.length_a   1.000
_cell.length_b   1.000
_cell.length_c   1.000
_cell.angle_alpha   90.00
_cell.angle_beta   90.00
_cell.angle_gamma   90.00
#
_symmetry.space_group_name_H-M   'P 1'
#
loop_
_entity.id
_entity.type
_entity.pdbx_description
1 polymer ?
#
loop_
_entity_poly.entity_id
_entity_poly.type
_entity_poly.pdbx_seq_one_letter_code
_entity_poly.pdbx_strand_id
1 'polypeptide(L)'
;MSIKSLKSVLKFWQEIIFIISIGLGLTVFAKAVLQGYNVDGWDIFLVCFFVPLLSCLIGQFFWKNRRLASILSAFLGVSSFVIILMALYGINTTSIDVIMKQSIIMLIGGIVGVIAAITMNTSGKFVPGI
;
A
#
# COMPACT_ATOMS: atom_id res chain seq x y z
N MET A 1 -22.66 12.95 -25.09
CA MET A 1 -21.35 12.78 -24.44
C MET A 1 -20.54 11.77 -25.25
N SER A 2 -19.32 12.10 -25.69
CA SER A 2 -18.49 11.19 -26.51
C SER A 2 -17.99 9.98 -25.68
N ILE A 3 -17.88 8.80 -26.30
CA ILE A 3 -17.31 7.58 -25.67
C ILE A 3 -15.92 7.85 -25.06
N LYS A 4 -15.14 8.77 -25.64
CA LYS A 4 -13.84 9.19 -25.09
C LYS A 4 -13.98 9.96 -23.77
N SER A 5 -14.98 10.83 -23.67
CA SER A 5 -15.28 11.60 -22.46
C SER A 5 -15.74 10.68 -21.32
N LEU A 6 -16.59 9.69 -21.62
CA LEU A 6 -17.04 8.72 -20.63
C LEU A 6 -15.88 7.86 -20.08
N LYS A 7 -14.97 7.38 -20.96
CA LYS A 7 -13.76 6.64 -20.55
C LYS A 7 -12.84 7.46 -19.64
N SER A 8 -12.69 8.76 -19.91
CA SER A 8 -11.84 9.64 -19.08
C SER A 8 -12.42 9.84 -17.68
N VAL A 9 -13.73 10.05 -17.60
CA VAL A 9 -14.44 10.20 -16.32
C VAL A 9 -14.36 8.90 -15.51
N LEU A 10 -14.57 7.75 -16.15
CA LEU A 10 -14.43 6.44 -15.50
C LEU A 10 -13.03 6.20 -14.92
N LYS A 11 -11.97 6.51 -15.69
CA LYS A 11 -10.59 6.40 -15.19
C LYS A 11 -10.31 7.31 -13.98
N PHE A 12 -10.84 8.53 -14.02
CA PHE A 12 -10.72 9.47 -12.91
C PHE A 12 -11.38 8.94 -11.63
N TRP A 13 -12.60 8.43 -11.73
CA TRP A 13 -13.30 7.83 -10.58
C TRP A 13 -12.63 6.55 -10.09
N GLN A 14 -12.09 5.71 -10.98
CA GLN A 14 -11.31 4.52 -10.60
C GLN A 14 -10.05 4.89 -9.81
N GLU A 15 -9.31 5.91 -10.25
CA GLU A 15 -8.13 6.42 -9.54
C GLU A 15 -8.51 6.93 -8.13
N ILE A 16 -9.63 7.65 -7.98
CA ILE A 16 -10.13 8.13 -6.67
C ILE A 16 -10.53 6.97 -5.76
N ILE A 17 -11.36 6.05 -6.26
CA ILE A 17 -11.84 4.89 -5.50
C ILE A 17 -10.65 4.06 -5.01
N PHE A 18 -9.63 3.91 -5.84
CA PHE A 18 -8.40 3.21 -5.47
C PHE A 18 -7.64 3.90 -4.34
N ILE A 19 -7.42 5.22 -4.42
CA ILE A 19 -6.73 5.99 -3.35
C ILE A 19 -7.50 5.88 -2.03
N ILE A 20 -8.83 6.01 -2.08
CA ILE A 20 -9.70 5.86 -0.91
C ILE A 20 -9.63 4.43 -0.34
N SER A 21 -9.62 3.41 -1.20
CA SER A 21 -9.55 2.01 -0.79
C SER A 21 -8.21 1.68 -0.13
N ILE A 22 -7.09 2.15 -0.69
CA ILE A 22 -5.78 2.04 -0.05
C ILE A 22 -5.80 2.79 1.27
N GLY A 23 -6.26 4.04 1.30
CA GLY A 23 -6.31 4.84 2.53
C GLY A 23 -7.08 4.12 3.63
N LEU A 24 -8.30 3.67 3.36
CA LEU A 24 -9.11 2.90 4.31
C LEU A 24 -8.44 1.59 4.75
N GLY A 25 -7.83 0.85 3.81
CA GLY A 25 -7.10 -0.37 4.11
C GLY A 25 -5.95 -0.12 5.08
N LEU A 26 -5.16 0.94 4.85
CA LEU A 26 -4.07 1.33 5.73
C LEU A 26 -4.59 1.78 7.11
N THR A 27 -5.73 2.48 7.20
CA THR A 27 -6.31 2.88 8.49
C THR A 27 -6.83 1.68 9.29
N VAL A 28 -7.46 0.70 8.63
CA VAL A 28 -7.90 -0.54 9.28
C VAL A 28 -6.68 -1.33 9.77
N PHE A 29 -5.63 -1.39 8.97
CA PHE A 29 -4.38 -2.05 9.33
C PHE A 29 -3.70 -1.38 10.53
N ALA A 30 -3.54 -0.05 10.48
CA ALA A 30 -3.01 0.75 11.58
C ALA A 30 -3.83 0.56 12.87
N LYS A 31 -5.17 0.51 12.77
CA LYS A 31 -6.04 0.28 13.93
C LYS A 31 -5.89 -1.11 14.51
N ALA A 32 -5.84 -2.16 13.68
CA ALA A 32 -5.66 -3.53 14.14
C ALA A 32 -4.32 -3.70 14.87
N VAL A 33 -3.29 -3.03 14.35
CA VAL A 33 -1.95 -2.99 14.93
C VAL A 33 -1.93 -2.20 16.24
N LEU A 34 -2.46 -0.97 16.27
CA LEU A 34 -2.50 -0.10 17.45
C LEU A 34 -3.43 -0.59 18.57
N GLN A 35 -4.36 -1.50 18.28
CA GLN A 35 -5.21 -2.14 19.29
C GLN A 35 -4.53 -3.32 19.99
N GLY A 36 -3.33 -3.73 19.54
CA GLY A 36 -2.47 -4.61 20.31
C GLY A 36 -1.99 -3.93 21.60
N TYR A 37 -2.00 -4.65 22.72
CA TYR A 37 -1.64 -4.11 24.06
C TYR A 37 -0.18 -3.63 24.19
N ASN A 38 0.64 -3.81 23.16
CA ASN A 38 2.00 -3.30 23.09
C ASN A 38 2.24 -2.77 21.68
N VAL A 39 2.13 -1.45 21.52
CA VAL A 39 2.61 -0.75 20.33
C VAL A 39 4.13 -0.87 20.35
N ASP A 40 4.71 -1.61 19.40
CA ASP A 40 6.14 -1.75 19.29
C ASP A 40 6.73 -0.76 18.27
N GLY A 41 8.06 -0.75 18.12
CA GLY A 41 8.72 0.14 17.17
C GLY A 41 8.35 -0.14 15.70
N TRP A 42 7.89 -1.34 15.41
CA TRP A 42 7.49 -1.82 14.09
C TRP A 42 6.14 -1.19 13.68
N ASP A 43 5.23 -1.03 14.62
CA ASP A 43 3.93 -0.40 14.46
C ASP A 43 4.04 1.11 14.15
N ILE A 44 4.92 1.79 14.88
CA ILE A 44 5.21 3.22 14.66
C ILE A 44 5.82 3.43 13.28
N PHE A 45 6.72 2.53 12.86
CA PHE A 45 7.36 2.59 11.55
C PHE A 45 6.33 2.46 10.42
N LEU A 46 5.36 1.55 10.55
CA LEU A 46 4.25 1.40 9.61
C LEU A 46 3.42 2.68 9.48
N VAL A 47 3.03 3.30 10.60
CA VAL A 47 2.25 4.55 10.61
C VAL A 47 3.03 5.71 9.99
N CYS A 48 4.30 5.85 10.33
CA CYS A 48 5.18 6.87 9.75
C CYS A 48 5.37 6.72 8.24
N PHE A 49 5.26 5.50 7.70
CA PHE A 49 5.31 5.24 6.26
C PHE A 49 3.98 5.50 5.54
N PHE A 50 2.84 5.45 6.24
CA PHE A 50 1.53 5.67 5.61
C PHE A 50 1.32 7.11 5.16
N VAL A 51 1.70 8.10 5.96
CA VAL A 51 1.48 9.52 5.64
C VAL A 51 2.23 9.96 4.37
N PRO A 52 3.53 9.63 4.19
CA PRO A 52 4.25 9.91 2.94
C PRO A 52 3.65 9.19 1.73
N LEU A 53 3.20 7.94 1.91
CA LEU A 53 2.67 7.11 0.84
C LEU A 53 1.32 7.65 0.34
N LEU A 54 0.44 8.07 1.25
CA LEU A 54 -0.82 8.72 0.94
C LEU A 54 -0.60 10.08 0.26
N SER A 55 0.35 10.87 0.77
CA SER A 55 0.72 12.17 0.18
C SER A 55 1.27 12.02 -1.24
N CYS A 56 2.09 10.99 -1.48
CA CYS A 56 2.63 10.69 -2.81
C CYS A 56 1.55 10.14 -3.76
N LEU A 57 0.58 9.34 -3.28
CA LEU A 57 -0.58 8.89 -4.07
C LEU A 57 -1.45 10.07 -4.52
N ILE A 58 -1.74 10.99 -3.61
CA ILE A 58 -2.49 12.23 -3.92
C ILE A 58 -1.69 13.10 -4.89
N GLY A 59 -0.39 13.29 -4.65
CA GLY A 59 0.49 14.04 -5.54
C GLY A 59 0.54 13.44 -6.94
N GLN A 60 0.58 12.11 -7.05
CA GLN A 60 0.59 11.40 -8.32
C GLN A 60 -0.75 11.50 -9.07
N PHE A 61 -1.88 11.57 -8.36
CA PHE A 61 -3.19 11.79 -8.94
C PHE A 61 -3.28 13.14 -9.67
N PHE A 62 -2.79 14.21 -9.04
CA PHE A 62 -2.85 15.56 -9.61
C PHE A 62 -1.76 15.83 -10.64
N TRP A 63 -0.50 15.47 -10.35
CA TRP A 63 0.63 15.86 -11.19
C TRP A 63 1.04 14.83 -12.24
N LYS A 64 0.61 13.56 -12.10
CA LYS A 64 0.95 12.44 -13.02
C LYS A 64 2.43 12.44 -13.42
N ASN A 65 3.31 12.74 -12.45
CA ASN A 65 4.72 12.99 -12.69
C ASN A 65 5.53 11.71 -12.51
N ARG A 66 6.39 11.41 -13.47
CA ARG A 66 7.25 10.22 -13.45
C ARG A 66 8.19 10.17 -12.24
N ARG A 67 8.67 11.34 -11.75
CA ARG A 67 9.52 11.40 -10.55
C ARG A 67 8.73 11.03 -9.29
N LEU A 68 7.50 11.51 -9.14
CA LEU A 68 6.60 11.14 -8.04
C LEU A 68 6.25 9.66 -8.08
N ALA A 69 6.01 9.09 -9.28
CA ALA A 69 5.82 7.65 -9.44
C ALA A 69 7.04 6.84 -8.97
N SER A 70 8.26 7.27 -9.30
CA SER A 70 9.48 6.58 -8.88
C SER A 70 9.69 6.66 -7.35
N ILE A 71 9.46 7.83 -6.75
CA ILE A 71 9.52 7.99 -5.28
C ILE A 71 8.47 7.12 -4.60
N LEU A 72 7.22 7.15 -5.09
CA LEU A 72 6.13 6.33 -4.55
C LEU A 72 6.43 4.83 -4.68
N SER A 73 7.05 4.40 -5.80
CA SER A 73 7.50 3.02 -6.00
C SER A 73 8.57 2.63 -4.97
N ALA A 74 9.56 3.49 -4.73
CA ALA A 74 10.60 3.22 -3.73
C ALA A 74 10.02 3.10 -2.31
N PHE A 75 9.14 4.02 -1.92
CA PHE A 75 8.46 3.96 -0.62
C PHE A 75 7.56 2.72 -0.49
N LEU A 76 6.82 2.38 -1.54
CA LEU A 76 5.98 1.18 -1.57
C LEU A 76 6.85 -0.09 -1.48
N GLY A 77 7.98 -0.14 -2.19
CA GLY A 77 8.89 -1.29 -2.15
C GLY A 77 9.50 -1.49 -0.76
N VAL A 78 10.01 -0.42 -0.14
CA VAL A 78 10.61 -0.48 1.20
C VAL A 78 9.58 -0.89 2.26
N SER A 79 8.42 -0.24 2.27
CA SER A 79 7.34 -0.58 3.22
C SER A 79 6.85 -2.02 3.03
N SER A 80 6.68 -2.46 1.78
CA SER A 80 6.26 -3.84 1.48
C SER A 80 7.28 -4.87 1.91
N PHE A 81 8.57 -4.57 1.76
CA PHE A 81 9.65 -5.43 2.24
C PHE A 81 9.64 -5.55 3.77
N VAL A 82 9.43 -4.44 4.50
CA VAL A 82 9.28 -4.45 5.96
C VAL A 82 8.08 -5.30 6.39
N ILE A 83 6.93 -5.17 5.72
CA ILE A 83 5.73 -5.99 5.99
C ILE A 83 6.02 -7.48 5.80
N ILE A 84 6.78 -7.86 4.76
CA ILE A 84 7.20 -9.25 4.55
C ILE A 84 8.05 -9.75 5.72
N LEU A 85 9.02 -8.96 6.18
CA LEU A 85 9.88 -9.34 7.32
C LEU A 85 9.07 -9.52 8.61
N MET A 86 8.13 -8.62 8.90
CA MET A 86 7.21 -8.74 10.03
C MET A 86 6.34 -10.00 9.93
N ALA A 87 5.80 -10.28 8.74
CA ALA A 87 5.00 -11.46 8.50
C ALA A 87 5.79 -12.75 8.73
N LEU A 88 7.03 -12.80 8.23
CA LEU A 88 7.93 -13.94 8.44
C LEU A 88 8.29 -14.10 9.93
N TYR A 89 8.53 -13.00 10.64
CA TYR A 89 8.73 -13.01 12.08
C TYR A 89 7.51 -13.59 12.80
N GLY A 90 6.31 -13.07 12.54
CA GLY A 90 5.06 -13.52 13.16
C GLY A 90 4.73 -14.99 12.91
N ILE A 91 5.00 -15.49 11.69
CA ILE A 91 4.85 -16.92 11.35
C ILE A 91 5.84 -17.79 12.15
N ASN A 92 7.07 -17.34 12.32
CA ASN A 92 8.13 -18.15 12.92
C ASN A 92 8.09 -18.13 14.47
N THR A 93 7.53 -17.08 15.08
CA THR A 93 7.55 -16.90 16.54
C THR A 93 6.24 -17.22 17.25
N THR A 94 5.13 -17.45 16.54
CA THR A 94 3.80 -17.49 17.16
C THR A 94 3.08 -18.80 16.88
N SER A 95 2.63 -19.49 17.94
CA SER A 95 1.82 -20.73 17.85
C SER A 95 0.31 -20.49 17.86
N ILE A 96 -0.13 -19.22 17.90
CA ILE A 96 -1.54 -18.83 17.94
C ILE A 96 -2.08 -18.70 16.51
N ASP A 97 -3.06 -19.53 16.16
CA ASP A 97 -3.68 -19.58 14.83
C ASP A 97 -4.15 -18.22 14.30
N VAL A 98 -4.64 -17.34 15.18
CA VAL A 98 -5.12 -16.00 14.79
C VAL A 98 -3.97 -15.11 14.30
N ILE A 99 -2.84 -15.12 15.00
CA ILE A 99 -1.66 -14.33 14.63
C ILE A 99 -0.99 -14.92 13.38
N MET A 100 -1.01 -16.25 13.26
CA MET A 100 -0.52 -16.94 12.07
C MET A 100 -1.34 -16.56 10.83
N LYS A 101 -2.67 -16.53 10.91
CA LYS A 101 -3.55 -16.08 9.82
C LYS A 101 -3.31 -14.62 9.43
N GLN A 102 -3.16 -13.73 10.41
CA GLN A 102 -2.83 -12.32 10.14
C GLN A 102 -1.47 -12.16 9.46
N SER A 103 -0.46 -12.91 9.92
CA SER A 103 0.89 -12.89 9.35
C SER A 103 0.90 -13.41 7.91
N ILE A 104 0.13 -14.45 7.58
CA ILE A 104 -0.01 -14.92 6.19
C ILE A 104 -0.66 -13.85 5.29
N ILE A 105 -1.69 -13.17 5.78
CA ILE A 105 -2.34 -12.07 5.04
C ILE A 105 -1.35 -10.92 4.80
N MET A 106 -0.55 -10.57 5.81
CA MET A 106 0.53 -9.57 5.69
C MET A 106 1.57 -9.98 4.66
N LEU A 107 1.96 -11.26 4.64
CA LEU A 107 2.92 -11.78 3.67
C LEU A 107 2.42 -11.62 2.24
N ILE A 108 1.16 -12.01 1.99
CA ILE A 108 0.52 -11.87 0.68
C ILE A 108 0.45 -10.39 0.28
N GLY A 109 -0.01 -9.52 1.19
CA GLY A 109 -0.12 -8.08 0.96
C GLY A 109 1.24 -7.44 0.65
N GLY A 110 2.29 -7.81 1.38
CA GLY A 110 3.65 -7.36 1.14
C GLY A 110 4.19 -7.80 -0.22
N ILE A 111 3.98 -9.06 -0.62
CA ILE A 111 4.40 -9.54 -1.95
C ILE A 111 3.68 -8.76 -3.07
N VAL A 112 2.36 -8.57 -2.94
CA VAL A 112 1.59 -7.77 -3.90
C VAL A 112 2.09 -6.32 -3.96
N GLY A 113 2.42 -5.73 -2.82
CA GLY A 113 3.01 -4.39 -2.73
C GLY A 113 4.36 -4.28 -3.43
N VAL A 114 5.24 -5.28 -3.30
CA VAL A 114 6.52 -5.34 -4.03
C VAL A 114 6.27 -5.43 -5.55
N ILE A 115 5.34 -6.28 -5.99
CA ILE A 115 5.00 -6.41 -7.42
C ILE A 115 4.46 -5.07 -7.97
N ALA A 116 3.59 -4.40 -7.22
CA ALA A 116 3.07 -3.08 -7.59
C ALA A 116 4.18 -2.03 -7.67
N ALA A 117 5.13 -2.04 -6.72
CA ALA A 117 6.28 -1.15 -6.73
C ALA A 117 7.16 -1.35 -7.97
N ILE A 118 7.49 -2.60 -8.30
CA ILE A 118 8.28 -2.95 -9.49
C ILE A 118 7.56 -2.52 -10.77
N THR A 119 6.25 -2.76 -10.83
CA THR A 119 5.41 -2.42 -11.99
C THR A 119 5.34 -0.91 -12.20
N MET A 120 5.19 -0.12 -11.14
CA MET A 120 5.27 1.35 -11.23
C MET A 120 6.62 1.85 -11.72
N ASN A 121 7.71 1.25 -11.24
CA ASN A 121 9.06 1.71 -11.58
C ASN A 121 9.35 1.47 -13.07
N THR A 122 8.97 0.30 -13.58
CA THR A 122 9.20 -0.11 -14.98
C THR A 122 8.30 0.64 -15.96
N SER A 123 7.02 0.86 -15.62
CA SER A 123 6.07 1.56 -16.49
C SER A 123 6.19 3.09 -16.45
N GLY A 124 6.80 3.66 -15.41
CA GLY A 124 6.90 5.11 -15.20
C GLY A 124 5.54 5.81 -15.02
N LYS A 125 4.46 5.03 -14.86
CA LYS A 125 3.08 5.49 -14.64
C LYS A 125 2.44 4.57 -13.61
N PHE A 126 1.68 5.14 -12.70
CA PHE A 126 0.80 4.35 -11.85
C PHE A 126 -0.34 3.81 -12.73
N VAL A 127 -0.50 2.49 -12.84
CA VAL A 127 -1.62 1.87 -13.55
C VAL A 127 -2.60 1.37 -12.50
N PRO A 128 -3.71 2.07 -12.25
CA PRO A 128 -4.76 1.56 -11.40
C PRO A 128 -5.47 0.45 -12.17
N GLY A 129 -5.45 -0.79 -11.66
CA GLY A 129 -6.22 -1.90 -12.21
C GLY A 129 -5.44 -3.05 -12.85
N ILE A 130 -4.23 -3.34 -12.37
CA ILE A 130 -3.76 -4.74 -12.30
C ILE A 130 -4.16 -5.26 -10.93
#